data_AF-A0A3B9NKJ7-F1
#
_entry.id   AF-A0A3B9NKJ7-F1
#
_cell.length_a   1.000
_cell.length_b   1.000
_cell.length_c   1.000
_cell.angle_alpha   90.00
_cell.angle_beta   90.00
_cell.angle_gamma   90.00
#
_symmetry.space_group_name_H-M   'P 1'
#
loop_
_entity.id
_entity.type
_entity.pdbx_description
1 polymer ?
#
loop_
_entity_poly.entity_id
_entity_poly.type
_entity_poly.pdbx_seq_one_letter_code
_entity_poly.pdbx_strand_id
1 'polypeptide(L)'
;MFKQMKKLTILTLAIMACNLSNAQESKDGKNNSKLVSESPQPINPTTLWDLGRVSAEGLSADGKTLVYGVSNYNLESNSSEKNLYTVSLTNGTSSQFTDQKGGETVVQIEPNGDVIYLLKGQLWKKNLSKAEAVQLTNGDIALENVKFSPDGKQILFSQSVLVKKYHSTDKYPELPKSDVYIYDNLDYRHWDTFNACKFSHPFVANYIDGKVGEPVDLLKDQAFYSPKGPSGGAEAFACSLDS
;
A
#
# COMPACT_ATOMS: atom_id res chain seq x y z
N MET A 1 -53.27 74.50 15.98
CA MET A 1 -54.02 73.22 16.06
C MET A 1 -53.04 72.08 15.84
N PHE A 2 -52.40 71.60 16.91
CA PHE A 2 -51.46 70.47 16.87
C PHE A 2 -51.70 69.61 18.12
N LYS A 3 -52.15 68.38 17.91
CA LYS A 3 -52.47 67.41 18.97
C LYS A 3 -51.46 66.27 18.92
N GLN A 4 -50.78 66.03 20.04
CA GLN A 4 -49.90 64.88 20.28
C GLN A 4 -50.66 63.55 20.20
N MET A 5 -49.93 62.44 19.97
CA MET A 5 -50.02 61.15 20.69
C MET A 5 -48.91 60.19 20.18
N LYS A 6 -47.92 59.85 21.03
CA LYS A 6 -47.75 58.62 21.83
C LYS A 6 -47.21 57.38 21.05
N LYS A 7 -46.06 56.89 21.53
CA LYS A 7 -45.37 55.64 21.15
C LYS A 7 -46.23 54.40 21.43
N LEU A 8 -46.14 53.38 20.58
CA LEU A 8 -46.46 52.00 20.95
C LEU A 8 -45.61 51.02 20.12
N THR A 9 -44.70 50.33 20.81
CA THR A 9 -43.91 49.20 20.31
C THR A 9 -44.80 47.96 20.34
N ILE A 10 -44.91 47.23 19.21
CA ILE A 10 -45.64 45.95 19.15
C ILE A 10 -44.66 44.86 18.71
N LEU A 11 -44.37 43.97 19.65
CA LEU A 11 -43.70 42.69 19.47
C LEU A 11 -44.73 41.71 18.88
N THR A 12 -44.46 41.14 17.71
CA THR A 12 -45.30 40.09 17.10
C THR A 12 -44.49 38.81 16.93
N LEU A 13 -44.92 37.74 17.62
CA LEU A 13 -44.54 36.36 17.40
C LEU A 13 -45.72 35.69 16.67
N ALA A 14 -45.50 35.10 15.50
CA ALA A 14 -46.49 34.24 14.83
C ALA A 14 -45.77 33.13 14.03
N ILE A 15 -46.41 31.97 14.06
CA ILE A 15 -45.90 30.62 13.79
C ILE A 15 -46.29 30.20 12.35
N MET A 16 -45.51 29.27 11.79
CA MET A 16 -45.93 28.23 10.84
C MET A 16 -46.07 28.57 9.35
N ALA A 17 -45.19 27.97 8.54
CA ALA A 17 -45.59 27.17 7.38
C ALA A 17 -44.41 26.29 6.92
N CYS A 18 -44.53 24.99 7.15
CA CYS A 18 -43.74 23.99 6.45
C CYS A 18 -44.06 24.05 4.95
N ASN A 19 -43.04 23.97 4.10
CA ASN A 19 -43.11 23.17 2.88
C ASN A 19 -41.74 22.52 2.66
N LEU A 20 -41.74 21.19 2.82
CA LEU A 20 -40.69 20.33 2.31
C LEU A 20 -40.74 20.35 0.78
N SER A 21 -39.58 20.44 0.15
CA SER A 21 -39.33 19.75 -1.12
C SER A 21 -38.01 19.03 -0.98
N ASN A 22 -38.12 17.70 -0.86
CA ASN A 22 -37.03 16.76 -1.02
C ASN A 22 -36.71 16.65 -2.51
N ALA A 23 -35.43 16.69 -2.85
CA ALA A 23 -34.87 15.97 -3.99
C ALA A 23 -33.43 15.58 -3.62
N GLN A 24 -33.30 14.30 -3.23
CA GLN A 24 -32.24 13.32 -3.53
C GLN A 24 -30.83 13.81 -3.91
N GLU A 25 -29.72 13.18 -3.55
CA GLU A 25 -29.37 12.03 -2.69
C GLU A 25 -27.82 11.99 -2.76
N SER A 26 -27.10 12.42 -1.72
CA SER A 26 -25.63 12.34 -1.70
C SER A 26 -25.19 11.05 -1.01
N LYS A 27 -24.47 10.20 -1.75
CA LYS A 27 -23.94 8.93 -1.26
C LYS A 27 -22.90 9.15 -0.16
N ASP A 28 -23.26 8.61 1.01
CA ASP A 28 -22.47 8.11 2.14
C ASP A 28 -20.99 8.56 2.24
N GLY A 29 -20.78 9.65 2.97
CA GLY A 29 -19.49 9.98 3.58
C GLY A 29 -19.62 9.89 5.10
N LYS A 30 -19.31 8.72 5.67
CA LYS A 30 -19.22 8.57 7.14
C LYS A 30 -17.92 9.18 7.65
N ASN A 31 -17.91 10.50 7.83
CA ASN A 31 -17.00 11.18 8.75
C ASN A 31 -17.81 11.73 9.93
N ASN A 32 -18.25 10.84 10.81
CA ASN A 32 -18.80 11.23 12.11
C ASN A 32 -17.69 11.14 13.16
N SER A 33 -16.76 12.10 13.18
CA SER A 33 -15.93 12.32 14.38
C SER A 33 -16.80 13.01 15.43
N LYS A 34 -17.69 12.24 16.06
CA LYS A 34 -18.35 12.65 17.29
C LYS A 34 -17.24 12.74 18.34
N LEU A 35 -16.94 13.94 18.83
CA LEU A 35 -16.09 14.11 20.01
C LEU A 35 -16.82 13.49 21.19
N VAL A 36 -16.58 12.20 21.43
CA VAL A 36 -17.05 11.52 22.62
C VAL A 36 -16.13 11.98 23.74
N SER A 37 -16.69 12.69 24.74
CA SER A 37 -16.02 12.85 26.02
C SER A 37 -16.07 11.51 26.74
N GLU A 38 -15.26 10.56 26.28
CA GLU A 38 -15.06 9.29 26.94
C GLU A 38 -14.01 9.50 28.03
N SER A 39 -14.33 9.12 29.27
CA SER A 39 -13.32 8.93 30.31
C SER A 39 -12.22 8.03 29.73
N PRO A 40 -10.93 8.35 29.87
CA PRO A 40 -9.85 7.60 29.25
C PRO A 40 -10.01 6.10 29.51
N GLN A 41 -10.35 5.33 28.49
CA GLN A 41 -10.42 3.88 28.58
C GLN A 41 -9.02 3.31 28.41
N PRO A 42 -8.60 2.32 29.22
CA PRO A 42 -7.37 1.59 28.95
C PRO A 42 -7.41 0.95 27.56
N ILE A 43 -6.30 1.04 26.82
CA ILE A 43 -6.14 0.32 25.55
C ILE A 43 -6.32 -1.18 25.82
N ASN A 44 -7.25 -1.81 25.10
CA ASN A 44 -7.44 -3.26 25.14
C ASN A 44 -6.88 -3.92 23.86
N PRO A 45 -6.75 -5.26 23.82
CA PRO A 45 -6.19 -5.95 22.65
C PRO A 45 -6.94 -5.67 21.34
N THR A 46 -8.25 -5.48 21.38
CA THR A 46 -9.06 -5.16 20.20
C THR A 46 -8.74 -3.75 19.70
N THR A 47 -8.68 -2.77 20.61
CA THR A 47 -8.28 -1.39 20.27
C THR A 47 -6.90 -1.34 19.62
N LEU A 48 -5.97 -2.22 20.02
CA LEU A 48 -4.65 -2.28 19.40
C LEU A 48 -4.70 -2.70 17.92
N TRP A 49 -5.69 -3.52 17.52
CA TRP A 49 -5.89 -3.91 16.12
C TRP A 49 -6.53 -2.81 15.27
N ASP A 50 -7.32 -1.93 15.87
CA ASP A 50 -7.94 -0.78 15.19
C ASP A 50 -6.92 0.33 14.87
N LEU A 51 -5.74 0.31 15.49
CA LEU A 51 -4.68 1.28 15.24
C LEU A 51 -3.92 0.95 13.95
N GLY A 52 -3.89 1.92 13.03
CA GLY A 52 -3.08 1.86 11.84
C GLY A 52 -1.59 1.86 12.17
N ARG A 53 -0.83 0.93 11.57
CA ARG A 53 0.63 0.87 11.70
C ARG A 53 1.25 1.82 10.68
N VAL A 54 1.94 2.84 11.17
CA VAL A 54 2.54 3.90 10.34
C VAL A 54 3.97 3.54 9.96
N SER A 55 4.30 3.64 8.66
CA SER A 55 5.66 3.50 8.13
C SER A 55 6.05 4.72 7.30
N ALA A 56 7.25 5.26 7.52
CA ALA A 56 7.79 6.28 6.62
C ALA A 56 8.25 5.62 5.32
N GLU A 57 7.84 6.18 4.18
CA GLU A 57 8.12 5.58 2.86
C GLU A 57 9.10 6.42 2.04
N GLY A 58 9.00 7.76 2.10
CA GLY A 58 9.95 8.62 1.41
C GLY A 58 9.59 10.10 1.45
N LEU A 59 10.51 10.95 1.00
CA LEU A 59 10.37 12.40 1.00
C LEU A 59 10.38 12.95 -0.43
N SER A 60 9.62 14.00 -0.69
CA SER A 60 9.74 14.78 -1.93
C SER A 60 11.15 15.38 -2.06
N ALA A 61 11.61 15.58 -3.29
CA ALA A 61 12.95 16.12 -3.55
C ALA A 61 13.20 17.52 -2.94
N ASP A 62 12.14 18.32 -2.78
CA ASP A 62 12.21 19.62 -2.11
C ASP A 62 12.14 19.54 -0.57
N GLY A 63 11.99 18.33 -0.01
CA GLY A 63 11.95 18.07 1.41
C GLY A 63 10.65 18.47 2.12
N LYS A 64 9.62 18.91 1.40
CA LYS A 64 8.41 19.49 2.00
C LYS A 64 7.27 18.51 2.22
N THR A 65 7.28 17.36 1.55
CA THR A 65 6.20 16.37 1.62
C THR A 65 6.75 15.00 1.97
N LEU A 66 6.30 14.44 3.09
CA LEU A 66 6.55 13.05 3.47
C LEU A 66 5.42 12.17 2.93
N VAL A 67 5.79 11.11 2.22
CA VAL A 67 4.92 9.99 1.88
C VAL A 67 5.08 8.92 2.97
N TYR A 68 3.99 8.45 3.52
CA TYR A 68 3.97 7.42 4.57
C TYR A 68 2.86 6.42 4.31
N GLY A 69 3.09 5.17 4.71
CA GLY A 69 2.11 4.10 4.65
C GLY A 69 1.36 3.97 5.96
N VAL A 70 0.09 3.58 5.89
CA VAL A 70 -0.71 3.19 7.07
C VAL A 70 -1.30 1.82 6.79
N SER A 71 -0.88 0.83 7.58
CA SER A 71 -1.40 -0.55 7.49
C SER A 71 -2.51 -0.78 8.50
N ASN A 72 -3.70 -1.07 8.01
CA ASN A 72 -4.89 -1.37 8.80
C ASN A 72 -5.22 -2.86 8.69
N TYR A 73 -5.75 -3.44 9.77
CA TYR A 73 -6.03 -4.87 9.86
C TYR A 73 -7.51 -5.08 10.11
N ASN A 74 -8.08 -6.05 9.41
CA ASN A 74 -9.46 -6.46 9.60
C ASN A 74 -9.48 -7.91 10.12
N LEU A 75 -9.86 -8.05 11.39
CA LEU A 75 -9.89 -9.34 12.09
C LEU A 75 -10.96 -10.29 11.54
N GLU A 76 -12.13 -9.76 11.17
CA GLU A 76 -13.25 -10.57 10.67
C GLU A 76 -12.92 -11.27 9.35
N SER A 77 -12.25 -10.56 8.44
CA SER A 77 -11.82 -11.07 7.14
C SER A 77 -10.40 -11.62 7.14
N ASN A 78 -9.70 -11.58 8.27
CA ASN A 78 -8.29 -11.95 8.41
C ASN A 78 -7.42 -11.35 7.30
N SER A 79 -7.55 -10.04 7.08
CA SER A 79 -6.89 -9.32 5.99
C SER A 79 -6.23 -8.04 6.49
N SER A 80 -5.32 -7.50 5.68
CA SER A 80 -4.72 -6.19 5.90
C SER A 80 -4.73 -5.37 4.62
N GLU A 81 -4.73 -4.06 4.79
CA GLU A 81 -4.64 -3.08 3.71
C GLU A 81 -3.63 -2.02 4.11
N LYS A 82 -2.70 -1.69 3.22
CA LYS A 82 -1.75 -0.61 3.40
C LYS A 82 -1.96 0.40 2.29
N ASN A 83 -2.45 1.59 2.67
CA ASN A 83 -2.55 2.72 1.77
C ASN A 83 -1.47 3.76 2.07
N LEU A 84 -1.15 4.58 1.09
CA LEU A 84 -0.23 5.70 1.19
C LEU A 84 -0.97 6.99 1.51
N TYR A 85 -0.29 7.83 2.27
CA TYR A 85 -0.73 9.15 2.69
C TYR A 85 0.43 10.13 2.49
N THR A 86 0.10 11.41 2.40
CA THR A 86 1.08 12.50 2.33
C THR A 86 0.86 13.45 3.48
N VAL A 87 1.95 13.98 4.04
CA VAL A 87 1.90 15.09 5.00
C VAL A 87 2.89 16.18 4.58
N SER A 88 2.42 17.43 4.61
CA SER A 88 3.26 18.60 4.44
C SER A 88 4.04 18.87 5.73
N LEU A 89 5.37 18.86 5.65
CA LEU A 89 6.25 19.16 6.77
C LEU A 89 6.31 20.66 7.11
N THR A 90 5.71 21.51 6.27
CA THR A 90 5.68 22.96 6.50
C THR A 90 4.47 23.40 7.34
N ASN A 91 3.33 22.74 7.19
CA ASN A 91 2.07 23.15 7.83
C ASN A 91 1.29 21.99 8.47
N GLY A 92 1.81 20.76 8.43
CA GLY A 92 1.20 19.58 9.03
C GLY A 92 -0.05 19.06 8.31
N THR A 93 -0.41 19.61 7.15
CA THR A 93 -1.61 19.17 6.42
C THR A 93 -1.37 17.78 5.85
N SER A 94 -2.25 16.83 6.18
CA SER A 94 -2.21 15.45 5.68
C SER A 94 -3.38 15.13 4.76
N SER A 95 -3.14 14.28 3.77
CA SER A 95 -4.17 13.78 2.86
C SER A 95 -3.91 12.33 2.49
N GLN A 96 -4.98 11.59 2.22
CA GLN A 96 -4.86 10.25 1.64
C GLN A 96 -4.32 10.36 0.21
N PHE A 97 -3.29 9.57 -0.09
CA PHE A 97 -2.63 9.58 -1.39
C PHE A 97 -3.14 8.44 -2.27
N THR A 98 -3.50 7.30 -1.70
CA THR A 98 -4.04 6.14 -2.42
C THR A 98 -5.13 5.46 -1.61
N ASP A 99 -6.00 4.72 -2.27
CA ASP A 99 -7.21 4.11 -1.69
C ASP A 99 -7.55 2.74 -2.31
N GLN A 100 -6.61 2.16 -3.06
CA GLN A 100 -6.82 0.87 -3.70
C GLN A 100 -6.60 -0.27 -2.72
N LYS A 101 -7.51 -1.26 -2.74
CA LYS A 101 -7.40 -2.47 -1.93
C LYS A 101 -6.11 -3.23 -2.20
N GLY A 102 -5.28 -3.40 -1.17
CA GLY A 102 -4.06 -4.20 -1.20
C GLY A 102 -3.00 -3.64 -0.27
N GLY A 103 -1.77 -4.11 -0.45
CA GLY A 103 -0.59 -3.55 0.21
C GLY A 103 0.23 -2.72 -0.76
N GLU A 104 0.41 -1.44 -0.46
CA GLU A 104 1.22 -0.52 -1.26
C GLU A 104 2.58 -0.25 -0.62
N THR A 105 3.62 -0.25 -1.44
CA THR A 105 5.00 0.04 -1.01
C THR A 105 5.63 1.00 -1.98
N VAL A 106 6.18 2.11 -1.48
CA VAL A 106 6.89 3.06 -2.33
C VAL A 106 8.18 2.43 -2.85
N VAL A 107 8.41 2.56 -4.15
CA VAL A 107 9.66 2.14 -4.80
C VAL A 107 10.59 3.33 -4.94
N GLN A 108 10.07 4.46 -5.44
CA GLN A 108 10.85 5.66 -5.73
C GLN A 108 9.96 6.90 -5.73
N ILE A 109 10.52 8.04 -5.31
CA ILE A 109 9.92 9.36 -5.45
C ILE A 109 10.81 10.18 -6.36
N GLU A 110 10.27 10.58 -7.50
CA GLU A 110 10.96 11.34 -8.53
C GLU A 110 11.06 12.83 -8.17
N PRO A 111 12.08 13.56 -8.66
CA PRO A 111 12.19 15.01 -8.47
C PRO A 111 11.01 15.82 -8.99
N ASN A 112 10.28 15.31 -9.99
CA ASN A 112 9.07 15.92 -10.54
C ASN A 112 7.81 15.69 -9.67
N GLY A 113 7.95 15.00 -8.54
CA GLY A 113 6.85 14.64 -7.64
C GLY A 113 6.06 13.39 -8.04
N ASP A 114 6.50 12.63 -9.05
CA ASP A 114 5.94 11.31 -9.33
C ASP A 114 6.36 10.33 -8.23
N VAL A 115 5.39 9.68 -7.60
CA VAL A 115 5.59 8.57 -6.66
C VAL A 115 5.33 7.28 -7.42
N ILE A 116 6.37 6.45 -7.54
CA ILE A 116 6.29 5.11 -8.09
C ILE A 116 6.15 4.13 -6.92
N TYR A 117 5.13 3.29 -6.97
CA TYR A 117 4.82 2.34 -5.90
C TYR A 117 4.40 0.98 -6.46
N LEU A 118 4.58 -0.07 -5.67
CA LEU A 118 4.07 -1.40 -5.94
C LEU A 118 2.66 -1.56 -5.38
N LEU A 119 1.79 -2.19 -6.17
CA LEU A 119 0.50 -2.69 -5.73
C LEU A 119 0.21 -4.00 -6.47
N LYS A 120 -0.02 -5.09 -5.74
CA LYS A 120 -0.30 -6.43 -6.29
C LYS A 120 0.74 -6.89 -7.32
N GLY A 121 2.02 -6.66 -7.01
CA GLY A 121 3.14 -7.05 -7.86
C GLY A 121 3.30 -6.23 -9.14
N GLN A 122 2.56 -5.13 -9.30
CA GLN A 122 2.67 -4.24 -10.45
C GLN A 122 3.09 -2.84 -10.02
N LEU A 123 3.82 -2.14 -10.89
CA LEU A 123 4.22 -0.76 -10.68
C LEU A 123 3.09 0.19 -11.06
N TRP A 124 2.87 1.17 -10.20
CA TRP A 124 1.94 2.27 -10.37
C TRP A 124 2.67 3.59 -10.16
N LYS A 125 2.15 4.63 -10.79
CA LYS A 125 2.66 6.00 -10.68
C LYS A 125 1.54 6.95 -10.35
N LYS A 126 1.73 7.76 -9.32
CA LYS A 126 0.82 8.87 -9.00
C LYS A 126 1.65 10.10 -8.67
N ASN A 127 1.30 11.26 -9.19
CA ASN A 127 2.01 12.49 -8.88
C ASN A 127 1.46 13.12 -7.59
N LEU A 128 2.32 13.69 -6.74
CA LEU A 128 1.93 14.37 -5.51
C LEU A 128 0.90 15.50 -5.72
N SER A 129 0.84 16.09 -6.91
CA SER A 129 -0.10 17.16 -7.27
C SER A 129 -1.30 16.69 -8.10
N LYS A 130 -1.35 15.43 -8.56
CA LYS A 130 -2.41 14.90 -9.42
C LYS A 130 -3.26 13.87 -8.70
N ALA A 131 -4.54 13.83 -9.04
CA ALA A 131 -5.49 12.91 -8.40
C ALA A 131 -5.37 11.47 -8.91
N GLU A 132 -5.11 11.27 -10.21
CA GLU A 132 -5.19 9.96 -10.84
C GLU A 132 -3.85 9.22 -10.84
N ALA A 133 -3.92 7.92 -10.56
CA ALA A 133 -2.80 6.99 -10.67
C ALA A 133 -2.78 6.33 -12.07
N VAL A 134 -1.59 6.08 -12.58
CA VAL A 134 -1.33 5.40 -13.84
C VAL A 134 -0.60 4.10 -13.55
N GLN A 135 -1.16 2.98 -13.99
CA GLN A 135 -0.47 1.68 -13.92
C GLN A 135 0.67 1.67 -14.96
N LEU A 136 1.90 1.40 -14.52
CA LEU A 136 3.09 1.35 -15.37
C LEU A 136 3.28 -0.04 -15.96
N THR A 137 3.21 -1.09 -15.13
CA THR A 137 3.38 -2.47 -15.58
C THR A 137 2.05 -3.22 -15.52
N ASN A 138 1.80 -4.07 -16.52
CA ASN A 138 0.65 -4.95 -16.56
C ASN A 138 1.03 -6.24 -17.29
N GLY A 139 1.52 -7.23 -16.56
CA GLY A 139 1.94 -8.51 -17.11
C GLY A 139 1.93 -9.63 -16.08
N ASP A 140 2.36 -10.82 -16.49
CA ASP A 140 2.31 -12.03 -15.64
C ASP A 140 3.41 -12.06 -14.57
N ILE A 141 4.43 -11.22 -14.72
CA ILE A 141 5.54 -11.09 -13.77
C ILE A 141 5.05 -10.27 -12.57
N ALA A 142 4.98 -10.91 -11.40
CA ALA A 142 4.75 -10.22 -10.14
C ALA A 142 6.09 -9.72 -9.58
N LEU A 143 6.21 -8.42 -9.43
CA LEU A 143 7.42 -7.75 -8.94
C LEU A 143 7.39 -7.63 -7.41
N GLU A 144 8.50 -7.98 -6.77
CA GLU A 144 8.76 -7.74 -5.35
C GLU A 144 10.11 -7.05 -5.16
N ASN A 145 10.32 -6.35 -4.04
CA ASN A 145 11.61 -5.75 -3.67
C ASN A 145 12.29 -4.96 -4.80
N VAL A 146 11.54 -4.08 -5.47
CA VAL A 146 11.98 -3.42 -6.70
C VAL A 146 12.97 -2.29 -6.43
N LYS A 147 13.97 -2.16 -7.31
CA LYS A 147 14.84 -1.00 -7.51
C LYS A 147 15.05 -0.72 -8.98
N PHE A 148 15.20 0.55 -9.35
CA PHE A 148 15.63 0.95 -10.68
C PHE A 148 17.16 1.16 -10.71
N SER A 149 17.78 0.97 -11.88
CA SER A 149 19.14 1.47 -12.10
C SER A 149 19.16 3.00 -12.02
N PRO A 150 20.31 3.62 -11.72
CA PRO A 150 20.43 5.08 -11.65
C PRO A 150 20.02 5.80 -12.95
N ASP A 151 20.21 5.15 -14.10
CA ASP A 151 19.81 5.67 -15.41
C ASP A 151 18.35 5.33 -15.79
N GLY A 152 17.64 4.56 -14.96
CA GLY A 152 16.26 4.14 -15.15
C GLY A 152 16.02 3.10 -16.25
N LYS A 153 17.07 2.57 -16.90
CA LYS A 153 16.93 1.61 -18.03
C LYS A 153 16.88 0.15 -17.60
N GLN A 154 17.22 -0.15 -16.37
CA GLN A 154 17.16 -1.49 -15.80
C GLN A 154 16.29 -1.50 -14.55
N ILE A 155 15.68 -2.65 -14.30
CA ILE A 155 14.91 -2.93 -13.08
C ILE A 155 15.50 -4.17 -12.42
N LEU A 156 15.77 -4.04 -11.12
CA LEU A 156 16.15 -5.12 -10.21
C LEU A 156 14.97 -5.41 -9.30
N PHE A 157 14.60 -6.67 -9.16
CA PHE A 157 13.44 -7.09 -8.36
C PHE A 157 13.63 -8.53 -7.90
N SER A 158 12.83 -9.00 -6.96
CA SER A 158 12.81 -10.40 -6.56
C SER A 158 11.56 -11.13 -7.04
N GLN A 159 11.69 -12.45 -7.25
CA GLN A 159 10.56 -13.35 -7.43
C GLN A 159 10.76 -14.65 -6.66
N SER A 160 9.65 -15.29 -6.33
CA SER A 160 9.63 -16.62 -5.74
C SER A 160 9.85 -17.69 -6.82
N VAL A 161 11.00 -18.34 -6.82
CA VAL A 161 11.40 -19.35 -7.82
C VAL A 161 11.38 -20.73 -7.21
N LEU A 162 10.65 -21.67 -7.83
CA LEU A 162 10.69 -23.08 -7.44
C LEU A 162 12.03 -23.69 -7.90
N VAL A 163 12.94 -23.95 -6.96
CA VAL A 163 14.27 -24.53 -7.25
C VAL A 163 14.28 -26.03 -7.00
N LYS A 164 13.66 -26.47 -5.89
CA LYS A 164 13.58 -27.89 -5.53
C LYS A 164 12.15 -28.39 -5.65
N LYS A 165 11.99 -29.62 -6.13
CA LYS A 165 10.68 -30.24 -6.36
C LYS A 165 10.32 -31.18 -5.21
N TYR A 166 10.05 -30.62 -4.04
CA TYR A 166 9.66 -31.41 -2.86
C TYR A 166 8.17 -31.72 -2.84
N HIS A 167 7.31 -30.87 -3.42
CA HIS A 167 5.90 -31.20 -3.57
C HIS A 167 5.73 -32.27 -4.64
N SER A 168 4.89 -33.26 -4.36
CA SER A 168 4.76 -34.45 -5.20
C SER A 168 4.30 -34.11 -6.61
N THR A 169 3.46 -33.11 -6.82
CA THR A 169 3.01 -32.70 -8.17
C THR A 169 4.10 -32.03 -9.00
N ASP A 170 5.08 -31.38 -8.35
CA ASP A 170 6.21 -30.76 -9.06
C ASP A 170 7.20 -31.83 -9.57
N LYS A 171 7.33 -32.91 -8.80
CA LYS A 171 8.22 -34.05 -9.09
C LYS A 171 7.57 -35.10 -10.00
N TYR A 172 6.27 -35.35 -9.80
CA TYR A 172 5.45 -36.34 -10.49
C TYR A 172 4.20 -35.67 -11.10
N PRO A 173 4.34 -34.99 -12.25
CA PRO A 173 3.25 -34.25 -12.89
C PRO A 173 2.02 -35.12 -13.26
N GLU A 174 2.22 -36.43 -13.38
CA GLU A 174 1.18 -37.42 -13.65
C GLU A 174 0.27 -37.72 -12.45
N LEU A 175 0.63 -37.25 -11.25
CA LEU A 175 -0.13 -37.43 -10.01
C LEU A 175 -0.71 -36.10 -9.50
N PRO A 176 -1.59 -35.40 -10.26
CA PRO A 176 -2.03 -34.04 -9.95
C PRO A 176 -2.87 -33.92 -8.67
N LYS A 177 -3.32 -35.04 -8.10
CA LYS A 177 -4.09 -35.09 -6.84
C LYS A 177 -3.23 -35.41 -5.62
N SER A 178 -1.94 -35.70 -5.82
CA SER A 178 -1.02 -36.02 -4.72
C SER A 178 -0.67 -34.74 -3.95
N ASP A 179 -0.67 -34.82 -2.62
CA ASP A 179 -0.33 -33.69 -1.75
C ASP A 179 0.69 -34.11 -0.70
N VAL A 180 1.80 -34.69 -1.18
CA VAL A 180 2.88 -35.18 -0.33
C VAL A 180 4.08 -34.28 -0.54
N TYR A 181 4.74 -33.90 0.56
CA TYR A 181 6.04 -33.23 0.50
C TYR A 181 7.15 -34.22 0.87
N ILE A 182 8.17 -34.30 0.04
CA ILE A 182 9.30 -35.22 0.18
C ILE A 182 10.54 -34.42 0.55
N TYR A 183 10.89 -34.44 1.83
CA TYR A 183 12.09 -33.79 2.36
C TYR A 183 13.16 -34.81 2.67
N ASP A 184 14.38 -34.57 2.20
CA ASP A 184 15.56 -35.41 2.41
C ASP A 184 16.61 -34.76 3.33
N ASN A 185 16.35 -33.53 3.77
CA ASN A 185 17.24 -32.70 4.57
C ASN A 185 16.48 -32.00 5.71
N LEU A 186 17.25 -31.50 6.70
CA LEU A 186 16.71 -30.91 7.93
C LEU A 186 16.03 -29.54 7.73
N ASP A 187 16.34 -28.79 6.67
CA ASP A 187 15.81 -27.45 6.43
C ASP A 187 14.43 -27.45 5.72
N TYR A 188 13.51 -28.26 6.25
CA TYR A 188 12.16 -28.43 5.71
C TYR A 188 11.12 -27.46 6.30
N ARG A 189 11.48 -26.69 7.33
CA ARG A 189 10.57 -25.79 8.04
C ARG A 189 11.33 -24.66 8.75
N HIS A 190 10.82 -23.44 8.63
CA HIS A 190 11.27 -22.28 9.40
C HIS A 190 10.12 -21.80 10.30
N TRP A 191 10.26 -22.00 11.61
CA TRP A 191 9.23 -21.73 12.63
C TRP A 191 7.87 -22.38 12.37
N ASP A 192 6.88 -21.63 11.92
CA ASP A 192 5.51 -22.07 11.62
C ASP A 192 5.27 -22.33 10.13
N THR A 193 6.28 -22.10 9.29
CA THR A 193 6.18 -22.17 7.83
C THR A 193 7.01 -23.31 7.25
N PHE A 194 6.38 -24.19 6.47
CA PHE A 194 7.08 -25.26 5.74
C PHE A 194 7.83 -24.70 4.54
N ASN A 195 8.97 -25.31 4.22
CA ASN A 195 9.77 -24.94 3.07
C ASN A 195 9.12 -25.48 1.78
N ALA A 196 8.33 -24.64 1.11
CA ALA A 196 7.72 -24.96 -0.18
C ALA A 196 8.72 -24.99 -1.36
N CYS A 197 10.03 -24.91 -1.08
CA CYS A 197 11.12 -24.91 -2.06
C CYS A 197 11.09 -23.82 -3.11
N LYS A 198 10.33 -22.77 -2.78
CA LYS A 198 10.40 -21.52 -3.49
C LYS A 198 11.38 -20.61 -2.77
N PHE A 199 12.38 -20.16 -3.50
CA PHE A 199 13.45 -19.29 -3.01
C PHE A 199 13.24 -17.91 -3.62
N SER A 200 13.40 -16.87 -2.82
CA SER A 200 13.36 -15.50 -3.33
C SER A 200 14.65 -15.24 -4.07
N HIS A 201 14.58 -15.08 -5.39
CA HIS A 201 15.72 -14.82 -6.26
C HIS A 201 15.68 -13.40 -6.78
N PRO A 202 16.82 -12.70 -6.88
CA PRO A 202 16.93 -11.43 -7.56
C PRO A 202 17.01 -11.63 -9.08
N PHE A 203 16.29 -10.78 -9.79
CA PHE A 203 16.24 -10.71 -11.25
C PHE A 203 16.62 -9.32 -11.72
N VAL A 204 17.33 -9.25 -12.85
CA VAL A 204 17.57 -8.00 -13.58
C VAL A 204 16.91 -8.08 -14.94
N ALA A 205 16.23 -7.03 -15.35
CA ALA A 205 15.66 -6.91 -16.69
C ALA A 205 15.85 -5.49 -17.23
N ASN A 206 15.81 -5.35 -18.55
CA ASN A 206 15.61 -4.05 -19.17
C ASN A 206 14.23 -3.49 -18.79
N TYR A 207 14.16 -2.18 -18.60
CA TYR A 207 12.94 -1.46 -18.29
C TYR A 207 12.79 -0.24 -19.20
N ILE A 208 11.72 -0.22 -19.99
CA ILE A 208 11.43 0.88 -20.92
C ILE A 208 9.94 1.19 -20.84
N ASP A 209 9.58 2.38 -20.37
CA ASP A 209 8.21 2.90 -20.36
C ASP A 209 7.17 1.91 -19.82
N GLY A 210 7.44 1.29 -18.66
CA GLY A 210 6.52 0.35 -18.03
C GLY A 210 6.58 -1.09 -18.56
N LYS A 211 7.46 -1.37 -19.53
CA LYS A 211 7.72 -2.73 -20.03
C LYS A 211 8.96 -3.31 -19.37
N VAL A 212 8.77 -4.43 -18.70
CA VAL A 212 9.85 -5.27 -18.18
C VAL A 212 10.24 -6.24 -19.29
N GLY A 213 11.52 -6.22 -19.68
CA GLY A 213 12.08 -7.16 -20.66
C GLY A 213 12.20 -8.58 -20.11
N GLU A 214 12.87 -9.46 -20.85
CA GLU A 214 13.15 -10.82 -20.37
C GLU A 214 14.06 -10.75 -19.13
N PRO A 215 13.61 -11.27 -17.97
CA PRO A 215 14.36 -11.16 -16.74
C PRO A 215 15.43 -12.24 -16.62
N VAL A 216 16.62 -11.84 -16.18
CA VAL A 216 17.76 -12.73 -15.92
C VAL A 216 17.78 -13.07 -14.43
N ASP A 217 17.61 -14.35 -14.09
CA ASP A 217 17.76 -14.87 -12.72
C ASP A 217 19.24 -14.85 -12.30
N LEU A 218 19.58 -14.04 -11.31
CA LEU A 218 20.96 -13.93 -10.81
C LEU A 218 21.38 -15.12 -9.93
N LEU A 219 20.43 -15.89 -9.42
CA LEU A 219 20.63 -17.06 -8.56
C LEU A 219 20.10 -18.34 -9.21
N LYS A 220 20.10 -18.39 -10.55
CA LYS A 220 19.60 -19.54 -11.29
C LYS A 220 20.14 -20.87 -10.75
N ASP A 221 19.23 -21.80 -10.50
CA ASP A 221 19.49 -23.14 -9.95
C ASP A 221 20.13 -23.16 -8.54
N GLN A 222 20.23 -22.02 -7.86
CA GLN A 222 20.74 -21.93 -6.49
C GLN A 222 19.59 -21.95 -5.48
N ALA A 223 19.72 -22.73 -4.41
CA ALA A 223 18.73 -22.75 -3.32
C ALA A 223 19.03 -21.66 -2.27
N PHE A 224 19.21 -20.42 -2.71
CA PHE A 224 19.58 -19.29 -1.84
C PHE A 224 18.50 -18.21 -1.83
N TYR A 225 18.23 -17.66 -0.64
CA TYR A 225 17.32 -16.53 -0.48
C TYR A 225 18.07 -15.21 -0.63
N SER A 226 17.63 -14.36 -1.56
CA SER A 226 18.05 -12.97 -1.67
C SER A 226 16.87 -12.12 -2.20
N PRO A 227 16.25 -11.28 -1.34
CA PRO A 227 16.62 -11.01 0.06
C PRO A 227 16.35 -12.20 1.00
N LYS A 228 17.01 -12.19 2.16
CA LYS A 228 16.82 -13.20 3.21
C LYS A 228 15.63 -12.87 4.10
N GLY A 229 14.74 -13.83 4.33
CA GLY A 229 13.68 -13.69 5.32
C GLY A 229 14.21 -13.70 6.77
N PRO A 230 13.39 -13.32 7.76
CA PRO A 230 12.02 -12.80 7.61
C PRO A 230 11.95 -11.29 7.32
N SER A 231 13.04 -10.55 7.50
CA SER A 231 13.03 -9.08 7.50
C SER A 231 13.80 -8.45 6.35
N GLY A 232 14.38 -9.23 5.43
CA GLY A 232 15.04 -8.68 4.25
C GLY A 232 14.04 -8.28 3.16
N GLY A 233 14.33 -7.16 2.51
CA GLY A 233 13.57 -6.60 1.40
C GLY A 233 14.46 -5.93 0.36
N ALA A 234 13.94 -4.88 -0.29
CA ALA A 234 14.62 -4.13 -1.34
C ALA A 234 15.95 -3.50 -0.89
N GLU A 235 16.15 -3.28 0.41
CA GLU A 235 17.40 -2.79 0.98
C GLU A 235 18.58 -3.75 0.82
N ALA A 236 18.33 -5.04 0.59
CA ALA A 236 19.38 -6.02 0.27
C ALA A 236 19.98 -5.82 -1.13
N PHE A 237 19.35 -4.99 -1.96
CA PHE A 237 19.75 -4.74 -3.34
C PHE A 237 20.40 -3.37 -3.49
N ALA A 238 21.38 -3.25 -4.38
CA ALA A 238 21.96 -1.97 -4.76
C ALA A 238 22.34 -1.99 -6.24
N CYS A 239 22.07 -0.89 -6.94
CA CYS A 239 22.56 -0.64 -8.29
C CYS A 239 23.60 0.48 -8.18
N SER A 240 24.84 0.23 -8.62
CA SER A 240 25.91 1.22 -8.58
C SER A 240 25.75 2.26 -9.69
N LEU A 241 26.32 3.46 -9.48
CA LEU A 241 26.24 4.61 -10.40
C LEU A 241 26.94 4.40 -11.74
N ASP A 242 27.76 3.36 -11.85
CA ASP A 242 28.48 2.96 -13.07
C ASP A 242 27.65 2.03 -13.99
N SER A 243 26.44 1.67 -13.57
CA SER A 243 25.51 0.76 -14.27
C SER A 243 24.49 1.46 -15.16
#